data_AF-A0A979H469-F1
#
_entry.id   AF-A0A979H469-F1
#
_cell.length_a   1.000
_cell.length_b   1.000
_cell.length_c   1.000
_cell.angle_alpha   90.00
_cell.angle_beta   90.00
_cell.angle_gamma   90.00
#
_symmetry.space_group_name_H-M   'P 1'
#
loop_
_entity.id
_entity.type
_entity.pdbx_description
1 polymer ?
#
loop_
_entity_poly.entity_id
_entity_poly.type
_entity_poly.pdbx_seq_one_letter_code
_entity_poly.pdbx_strand_id
1 'polypeptide(L)'
;MFSRVLALLAVLLLSANTWAAIEINNHQARNMDDVQSLGVIYINHNFATESEARQALNEETDAQGATYYHVILMREPGSNGNMHASADIYR
;
A
#
# COMPACT_ATOMS: atom_id res chain seq x y z
N MET A 1 -9.04 -36.38 -18.73
CA MET A 1 -8.08 -35.35 -19.20
C MET A 1 -8.59 -33.92 -18.99
N PHE A 2 -9.83 -33.59 -19.37
CA PHE A 2 -10.42 -32.24 -19.28
C PHE A 2 -10.38 -31.59 -17.87
N SER A 3 -10.65 -32.38 -16.82
CA SER A 3 -10.68 -31.89 -15.44
C SER A 3 -9.30 -31.42 -14.93
N ARG A 4 -8.20 -31.99 -15.44
CA ARG A 4 -6.84 -31.54 -15.10
C ARG A 4 -6.47 -30.23 -15.79
N VAL A 5 -7.02 -29.97 -16.98
CA VAL A 5 -6.82 -28.71 -17.70
C VAL A 5 -7.57 -27.57 -17.01
N LEU A 6 -8.80 -27.79 -16.54
CA LEU A 6 -9.52 -26.79 -15.73
C LEU A 6 -8.82 -26.48 -14.41
N ALA A 7 -8.28 -27.49 -13.73
CA ALA A 7 -7.52 -27.27 -12.50
C ALA A 7 -6.24 -26.44 -12.75
N LEU A 8 -5.52 -26.68 -13.85
CA LEU A 8 -4.34 -25.91 -14.23
C LEU A 8 -4.69 -24.46 -14.65
N LEU A 9 -5.85 -24.26 -15.29
CA LEU A 9 -6.33 -22.92 -15.66
C LEU A 9 -6.71 -22.09 -14.44
N ALA A 10 -7.34 -22.71 -13.43
CA ALA A 10 -7.67 -22.05 -12.18
C ALA A 10 -6.42 -21.61 -11.40
N VAL A 11 -5.38 -22.44 -11.37
CA VAL A 11 -4.10 -22.09 -10.72
C VAL A 11 -3.36 -20.96 -11.44
N LEU A 12 -3.45 -20.90 -12.77
CA LEU A 12 -2.82 -19.83 -13.57
C LEU A 12 -3.47 -18.45 -13.36
N LEU A 13 -4.77 -18.41 -13.06
CA LEU A 13 -5.50 -17.16 -12.74
C LEU A 13 -5.17 -16.61 -11.35
N LEU A 14 -4.50 -17.38 -10.49
CA LEU A 14 -4.05 -16.94 -9.16
C LEU A 14 -2.66 -16.29 -9.17
N SER A 15 -2.05 -16.03 -10.33
CA SER A 15 -0.81 -15.24 -10.37
C SER A 15 -1.11 -13.79 -9.98
N ALA A 16 -1.03 -13.51 -8.69
CA ALA A 16 -1.10 -12.17 -8.13
C ALA A 16 0.07 -11.35 -8.69
N ASN A 17 -0.24 -10.38 -9.53
CA ASN A 17 0.74 -9.44 -10.02
C ASN A 17 0.99 -8.44 -8.87
N THR A 18 2.04 -8.64 -8.06
CA THR A 18 2.43 -7.67 -7.01
C THR A 18 3.17 -6.51 -7.68
N TRP A 19 2.41 -5.57 -8.22
CA TRP A 19 2.95 -4.29 -8.66
C TRP A 19 3.09 -3.44 -7.42
N ALA A 20 4.26 -2.85 -7.21
CA ALA A 20 4.47 -1.95 -6.09
C ALA A 20 3.40 -0.84 -6.11
N ALA A 21 2.71 -0.64 -4.99
CA ALA A 21 1.70 0.39 -4.90
C ALA A 21 2.29 1.77 -5.25
N ILE A 22 1.53 2.59 -5.96
CA ILE A 22 1.98 3.90 -6.42
C ILE A 22 1.63 4.95 -5.37
N GLU A 23 2.63 5.67 -4.86
CA GLU A 23 2.38 6.82 -4.01
C GLU A 23 1.74 7.96 -4.82
N ILE A 24 0.63 8.48 -4.31
CA ILE A 24 -0.07 9.62 -4.87
C ILE A 24 0.02 10.82 -3.94
N ASN A 25 0.10 12.02 -4.52
CA ASN A 25 0.15 13.26 -3.75
C ASN A 25 -1.25 13.72 -3.30
N ASN A 26 -1.28 14.77 -2.47
CA ASN A 26 -2.51 15.36 -1.93
C ASN A 26 -3.55 15.76 -3.00
N HIS A 27 -3.10 16.20 -4.18
CA HIS A 27 -4.02 16.60 -5.25
C HIS A 27 -4.66 15.37 -5.91
N GLN A 28 -3.87 14.32 -6.16
CA GLN A 28 -4.35 13.07 -6.72
C GLN A 28 -5.29 12.34 -5.76
N ALA A 29 -4.98 12.33 -4.45
CA ALA A 29 -5.82 11.71 -3.42
C ALA A 29 -7.25 12.27 -3.37
N ARG A 30 -7.45 13.54 -3.72
CA ARG A 30 -8.78 14.18 -3.79
C ARG A 30 -9.65 13.68 -4.95
N ASN A 31 -9.10 12.93 -5.90
CA ASN A 31 -9.80 12.42 -7.07
C ASN A 31 -9.99 10.89 -6.98
N MET A 32 -9.98 10.32 -5.77
CA MET A 32 -10.09 8.88 -5.53
C MET A 32 -11.50 8.44 -5.14
N ASP A 33 -12.53 9.29 -5.31
CA ASP A 33 -13.91 9.00 -4.93
C ASP A 33 -14.49 7.76 -5.64
N ASP A 34 -14.04 7.50 -6.88
CA ASP A 34 -14.44 6.36 -7.70
C ASP A 34 -13.49 5.14 -7.56
N VAL A 35 -12.48 5.23 -6.70
CA VAL A 35 -11.50 4.15 -6.47
C VAL A 35 -11.81 3.45 -5.15
N GLN A 36 -11.65 2.12 -5.07
CA GLN A 36 -12.01 1.38 -3.87
C GLN A 36 -11.03 1.73 -2.73
N SER A 37 -11.52 2.42 -1.71
CA SER A 37 -10.75 2.57 -0.47
C SER A 37 -10.60 1.22 0.22
N LEU A 38 -9.36 0.90 0.60
CA LEU A 38 -9.01 -0.23 1.45
C LEU A 38 -8.81 0.19 2.92
N GLY A 39 -8.92 1.49 3.23
CA GLY A 39 -8.78 2.06 4.57
C GLY A 39 -7.44 2.74 4.82
N VAL A 40 -7.07 2.84 6.09
CA VAL A 40 -5.82 3.48 6.55
C VAL A 40 -4.91 2.42 7.16
N ILE A 41 -3.65 2.42 6.76
CA ILE A 41 -2.60 1.63 7.40
C ILE A 41 -1.78 2.49 8.35
N TYR A 42 -1.36 1.90 9.46
CA TYR A 42 -0.49 2.52 10.46
C TYR A 42 0.68 1.59 10.73
N ILE A 43 1.89 2.06 10.47
CA ILE A 43 3.09 1.28 10.77
C ILE A 43 3.49 1.54 12.21
N ASN A 44 3.27 0.54 13.07
CA ASN A 44 3.64 0.57 14.48
C ASN A 44 5.15 0.30 14.67
N HIS A 45 5.98 1.16 14.08
CA HIS A 45 7.43 1.12 14.18
C HIS A 45 7.99 2.55 14.26
N ASN A 46 9.09 2.71 14.98
CA ASN A 46 9.81 3.96 15.11
C ASN A 46 10.90 4.03 14.04
N PHE A 47 10.76 4.95 13.09
CA PHE A 47 11.76 5.11 12.03
C PHE A 47 12.78 6.19 12.35
N ALA A 48 14.03 5.93 11.98
CA ALA A 48 15.11 6.90 12.10
C ALA A 48 15.15 7.84 10.87
N THR A 49 14.78 7.32 9.69
CA THR A 49 14.77 8.08 8.43
C THR A 49 13.42 8.00 7.69
N GLU A 50 13.09 9.04 6.90
CA GLU A 50 11.88 9.04 6.07
C GLU A 50 11.91 7.92 5.02
N SER A 51 13.11 7.57 4.52
CA SER A 51 13.28 6.49 3.55
C SER A 51 12.85 5.14 4.12
N GLU A 52 13.21 4.82 5.35
CA GLU A 52 12.78 3.58 6.02
C GLU A 52 11.26 3.56 6.23
N ALA A 53 10.68 4.69 6.64
CA ALA A 53 9.24 4.83 6.80
C ALA A 53 8.48 4.61 5.49
N ARG A 54 9.00 5.17 4.38
CA ARG A 54 8.46 5.00 3.02
C ARG A 54 8.56 3.55 2.55
N GLN A 55 9.70 2.91 2.81
CA GLN A 55 9.90 1.51 2.46
C GLN A 55 8.89 0.62 3.20
N ALA A 56 8.73 0.82 4.51
CA ALA A 56 7.78 0.05 5.30
C ALA A 56 6.32 0.27 4.84
N LEU A 57 5.98 1.50 4.44
CA LEU A 57 4.67 1.76 3.81
C LEU A 57 4.51 0.98 2.51
N ASN A 58 5.50 0.99 1.61
CA ASN A 58 5.44 0.22 0.36
C ASN A 58 5.26 -1.29 0.61
N GLU A 59 5.98 -1.84 1.58
CA GLU A 59 5.87 -3.27 1.92
C GLU A 59 4.48 -3.62 2.46
N GLU A 60 3.91 -2.76 3.31
CA GLU A 60 2.58 -2.96 3.86
C GLU A 60 1.47 -2.74 2.81
N THR A 61 1.60 -1.75 1.93
CA THR A 61 0.61 -1.50 0.87
C THR A 61 0.56 -2.67 -0.11
N ASP A 62 1.71 -3.25 -0.46
CA ASP A 62 1.79 -4.45 -1.29
C ASP A 62 1.17 -5.67 -0.58
N ALA A 63 1.41 -5.82 0.73
CA ALA A 63 0.82 -6.90 1.54
C ALA A 63 -0.72 -6.80 1.62
N GLN A 64 -1.26 -5.58 1.68
CA GLN A 64 -2.70 -5.31 1.62
C GLN A 64 -3.25 -5.36 0.18
N GLY A 65 -2.38 -5.48 -0.83
CA GLY A 65 -2.71 -5.47 -2.25
C GLY A 65 -3.31 -4.14 -2.72
N ALA A 66 -2.82 -3.03 -2.19
CA ALA A 66 -3.18 -1.71 -2.67
C ALA A 66 -2.53 -1.44 -4.04
N THR A 67 -3.20 -0.68 -4.89
CA THR A 67 -2.64 -0.17 -6.16
C THR A 67 -2.13 1.26 -5.99
N TYR A 68 -2.75 2.03 -5.10
CA TYR A 68 -2.34 3.39 -4.77
C TYR A 68 -2.29 3.58 -3.26
N TYR A 69 -1.43 4.50 -2.81
CA TYR A 69 -1.46 4.95 -1.43
C TYR A 69 -1.12 6.43 -1.32
N HIS A 70 -1.68 7.10 -0.31
CA HIS A 70 -1.40 8.49 0.01
C HIS A 70 -0.88 8.59 1.44
N VAL A 71 0.35 9.10 1.61
CA VAL A 71 0.96 9.28 2.93
C VAL A 71 0.25 10.40 3.69
N ILE A 72 -0.33 10.08 4.85
CA ILE A 72 -1.05 11.03 5.72
C ILE A 72 -0.09 11.67 6.73
N LEU A 73 0.80 10.85 7.29
CA LEU A 73 1.74 11.27 8.33
C LEU A 73 3.01 10.43 8.25
N MET A 74 4.16 11.09 8.32
CA MET A 74 5.47 10.46 8.55
C MET A 74 6.15 11.00 9.82
N ARG A 75 5.89 12.27 10.14
CA ARG A 75 6.47 12.97 11.28
C ARG A 75 5.48 14.02 11.77
N GLU A 76 5.32 14.10 13.08
CA GLU A 76 4.57 15.20 13.71
C GLU A 76 5.32 16.53 13.50
N PRO A 77 4.63 17.60 13.05
CA PRO A 77 5.25 18.90 12.87
C PRO A 77 5.96 19.38 14.15
N GLY A 78 7.25 19.73 14.05
CA GLY A 78 8.06 20.19 15.18
C GLY A 78 8.66 19.08 16.05
N SER A 79 8.42 17.81 15.75
CA SER A 79 9.04 16.68 16.45
C SER A 79 10.40 16.31 15.85
N ASN A 80 11.44 16.32 16.69
CA ASN A 80 12.74 15.71 16.39
C ASN A 80 12.82 14.24 16.84
N GLY A 81 11.70 13.68 17.31
CA GLY A 81 11.60 12.30 17.79
C GLY A 81 11.55 11.27 16.66
N ASN A 82 11.22 10.04 17.03
CA ASN A 82 11.03 8.93 16.10
C ASN A 82 9.87 9.24 15.12
N MET A 83 9.99 8.74 13.90
CA MET A 83 8.96 8.87 12.88
C MET A 83 7.95 7.73 12.98
N HIS A 84 6.71 8.04 12.61
CA HIS A 84 5.59 7.11 12.51
C HIS A 84 4.94 7.28 11.15
N ALA A 85 4.68 6.18 10.45
CA ALA A 85 4.18 6.21 9.09
C ALA A 85 2.72 5.76 9.04
N SER A 86 1.87 6.51 8.34
CA SER A 86 0.50 6.11 8.04
C SER A 86 0.08 6.57 6.65
N ALA A 87 -0.74 5.77 5.98
CA ALA A 87 -1.22 6.07 4.64
C ALA A 87 -2.67 5.61 4.41
N ASP A 88 -3.42 6.37 3.62
CA ASP A 88 -4.65 5.89 2.99
C ASP A 88 -4.28 4.96 1.83
N ILE A 89 -5.00 3.86 1.69
CA ILE A 89 -4.74 2.86 0.64
C ILE A 89 -5.96 2.60 -0.24
N TYR A 90 -5.72 2.35 -1.52
CA TYR A 90 -6.76 2.23 -2.54
C TYR A 90 -6.47 1.08 -3.51
N ARG A 91 -7.52 0.51 -4.10
CA ARG A 91 -7.47 -0.51 -5.16
C ARG A 91 -8.43 -0.17 -6.30
#